data_AF-A0A8T5PTE2-F1
#
_entry.id   AF-A0A8T5PTE2-F1
#
_cell.length_a   1.000
_cell.length_b   1.000
_cell.length_c   1.000
_cell.angle_alpha   90.00
_cell.angle_beta   90.00
_cell.angle_gamma   90.00
#
_symmetry.space_group_name_H-M   'P 1'
#
loop_
_entity.id
_entity.type
_entity.pdbx_description
1 polymer ?
#
loop_
_entity_poly.entity_id
_entity_poly.type
_entity_poly.pdbx_seq_one_letter_code
_entity_poly.pdbx_strand_id
1 'polypeptide(L)'
;MGEQTEIKTREEVAVLQKHLGDRVIINNGHVDVQFQVSSHGIHVRPGGAMIMILKEEARYKHGDVTMHYEGGEREYDALSATDLISSVAEGRPTMYLRFKSEAAPSEVVVASIDSVLNNEKLIKYNGTLPSPKDF
;
A
#
# COMPACT_ATOMS: atom_id res chain seq x y z
N MET A 1 24.78 24.48 11.18
CA MET A 1 23.52 24.89 10.53
C MET A 1 22.84 23.62 10.06
N GLY A 2 22.04 23.02 10.93
CA GLY A 2 21.31 21.78 10.66
C GLY A 2 19.84 22.11 10.77
N GLU A 3 19.22 22.40 9.64
CA GLU A 3 17.79 22.70 9.58
C GLU A 3 17.28 22.30 8.20
N GLN A 4 16.09 21.72 8.19
CA GLN A 4 15.27 21.27 7.04
C GLN A 4 15.44 19.81 6.58
N THR A 5 14.88 18.88 7.37
CA THR A 5 14.39 17.60 6.80
C THR A 5 13.16 17.01 7.51
N GLU A 6 12.28 17.81 8.14
CA GLU A 6 11.14 17.23 8.90
C GLU A 6 9.75 17.80 8.55
N ILE A 7 9.65 18.75 7.60
CA ILE A 7 8.38 19.45 7.30
C ILE A 7 7.64 18.89 6.06
N LYS A 8 8.28 18.10 5.18
CA LYS A 8 7.58 17.57 3.98
C LYS A 8 6.58 16.45 4.29
N THR A 9 6.89 15.64 5.29
CA THR A 9 6.23 14.34 5.51
C THR A 9 4.94 14.46 6.30
N ARG A 10 4.86 15.36 7.29
CA ARG A 10 3.62 15.59 8.05
C ARG A 10 2.50 16.20 7.20
N GLU A 11 2.83 17.13 6.29
CA GLU A 11 1.83 17.76 5.41
C GLU A 11 1.33 16.79 4.35
N GLU A 12 2.23 16.05 3.68
CA GLU A 12 1.86 15.04 2.69
C GLU A 12 1.00 13.92 3.31
N VAL A 13 1.39 13.41 4.49
CA VAL A 13 0.61 12.40 5.21
C VAL A 13 -0.73 12.96 5.67
N ALA A 14 -0.80 14.20 6.17
CA ALA A 14 -2.06 14.82 6.58
C ALA A 14 -3.02 15.03 5.40
N VAL A 15 -2.50 15.40 4.23
CA VAL A 15 -3.28 15.49 2.98
C VAL A 15 -3.80 14.11 2.57
N LEU A 16 -2.93 13.09 2.60
CA LEU A 16 -3.31 11.72 2.29
C LEU A 16 -4.37 11.17 3.27
N GLN A 17 -4.21 11.41 4.58
CA GLN A 17 -5.17 11.06 5.63
C GLN A 17 -6.50 11.81 5.48
N LYS A 18 -6.49 13.07 5.01
CA LYS A 18 -7.73 13.81 4.74
C LYS A 18 -8.57 13.16 3.64
N HIS A 19 -7.93 12.59 2.62
CA HIS A 19 -8.64 11.98 1.48
C HIS A 19 -8.92 10.48 1.66
N LEU A 20 -8.02 9.75 2.32
CA LEU A 20 -8.10 8.31 2.47
C LEU A 20 -8.54 7.85 3.87
N GLY A 21 -8.59 8.77 4.84
CA GLY A 21 -9.01 8.50 6.21
C GLY A 21 -8.16 7.43 6.88
N ASP A 22 -8.83 6.50 7.54
CA ASP A 22 -8.24 5.42 8.34
C ASP A 22 -7.42 4.42 7.51
N ARG A 23 -7.42 4.51 6.18
CA ARG A 23 -6.57 3.66 5.33
C ARG A 23 -5.09 3.97 5.46
N VAL A 24 -4.73 5.17 5.93
CA VAL A 24 -3.34 5.63 6.01
C VAL A 24 -2.87 5.53 7.45
N ILE A 25 -1.94 4.61 7.69
CA ILE A 25 -1.42 4.26 9.00
C ILE A 25 0.05 4.67 9.06
N ILE A 26 0.46 5.29 10.16
CA ILE A 26 1.86 5.67 10.38
C ILE A 26 2.46 4.69 11.39
N ASN A 27 3.37 3.83 10.93
CA ASN A 27 3.99 2.79 11.75
C ASN A 27 5.50 2.93 11.73
N ASN A 28 6.13 3.19 12.88
CA ASN A 28 7.59 3.24 13.04
C ASN A 28 8.31 4.14 12.01
N GLY A 29 7.71 5.27 11.63
CA GLY A 29 8.26 6.20 10.64
C GLY A 29 7.98 5.84 9.18
N HIS A 30 7.17 4.80 8.94
CA HIS A 30 6.71 4.40 7.62
C HIS A 30 5.23 4.72 7.42
N VAL A 31 4.84 4.87 6.15
CA VAL A 31 3.45 5.04 5.75
C VAL A 31 2.94 3.72 5.21
N ASP A 32 1.97 3.13 5.89
CA ASP A 32 1.26 1.93 5.46
C ASP A 32 -0.11 2.36 4.89
N VAL A 33 -0.40 1.94 3.66
CA VAL A 33 -1.71 2.17 3.03
C VAL A 33 -2.47 0.86 2.94
N GLN A 34 -3.66 0.82 3.53
CA GLN A 34 -4.56 -0.32 3.56
C GLN A 34 -5.39 -0.43 2.27
N PHE A 35 -5.45 -1.65 1.74
CA PHE A 35 -6.25 -2.05 0.59
C PHE A 35 -7.03 -3.30 0.92
N GLN A 36 -8.23 -3.42 0.35
CA GLN A 36 -8.95 -4.68 0.35
C GLN A 36 -8.76 -5.44 -0.96
N VAL A 37 -8.49 -6.72 -0.81
CA VAL A 37 -8.19 -7.63 -1.89
C VAL A 37 -8.92 -8.95 -1.68
N SER A 38 -9.04 -9.73 -2.74
CA SER A 38 -9.76 -10.99 -2.69
C SER A 38 -8.97 -12.01 -1.88
N SER A 39 -9.67 -12.96 -1.27
CA SER A 39 -9.06 -14.07 -0.54
C SER A 39 -8.15 -14.97 -1.39
N HIS A 40 -8.15 -14.81 -2.71
CA HIS A 40 -7.33 -15.58 -3.65
C HIS A 40 -5.98 -14.90 -3.96
N GLY A 41 -5.69 -13.75 -3.32
CA GLY A 41 -4.46 -12.99 -3.55
C GLY A 41 -4.50 -12.17 -4.84
N ILE A 42 -3.32 -11.71 -5.26
CA ILE A 42 -3.13 -10.89 -6.47
C ILE A 42 -2.56 -11.77 -7.59
N HIS A 43 -3.37 -12.01 -8.63
CA HIS A 43 -2.94 -12.80 -9.79
C HIS A 43 -2.03 -12.00 -10.75
N VAL A 44 -1.42 -12.69 -11.71
CA VAL A 44 -0.38 -12.16 -12.63
C VAL A 44 -0.76 -10.82 -13.27
N ARG A 45 -1.98 -10.71 -13.83
CA ARG A 45 -2.43 -9.49 -14.54
C ARG A 45 -2.57 -8.27 -13.62
N PRO A 46 -3.36 -8.32 -12.53
CA PRO A 46 -3.42 -7.22 -11.56
C PRO A 46 -2.06 -6.93 -10.92
N GLY A 47 -1.29 -7.97 -10.60
CA GLY A 47 0.02 -7.82 -9.97
C GLY A 47 1.00 -7.08 -10.87
N GLY A 48 1.06 -7.42 -12.15
CA GLY A 48 1.90 -6.71 -13.13
C GLY A 48 1.56 -5.22 -13.23
N ALA A 49 0.27 -4.87 -13.23
CA ALA A 49 -0.17 -3.47 -13.25
C ALA A 49 0.23 -2.71 -11.98
N MET A 50 0.03 -3.32 -10.79
CA MET A 50 0.44 -2.73 -9.52
C MET A 50 1.96 -2.49 -9.46
N ILE A 51 2.76 -3.46 -9.92
CA ILE A 51 4.22 -3.33 -9.93
C ILE A 51 4.68 -2.16 -10.80
N MET A 52 4.04 -1.92 -11.95
CA MET A 52 4.39 -0.78 -12.80
C MET A 52 4.14 0.55 -12.08
N ILE A 53 2.98 0.68 -11.42
CA ILE A 53 2.62 1.86 -10.63
C ILE A 53 3.62 2.05 -9.48
N LEU A 54 3.90 0.99 -8.72
CA LEU A 54 4.78 1.05 -7.55
C LEU A 54 6.24 1.31 -7.93
N LYS A 55 6.71 0.78 -9.07
CA LYS A 55 8.06 1.07 -9.58
C LYS A 55 8.22 2.52 -10.01
N GLU A 56 7.18 3.10 -10.58
CA GLU A 56 7.18 4.53 -10.91
C GLU A 56 7.30 5.36 -9.63
N GLU A 57 6.45 5.09 -8.64
CA GLU A 57 6.47 5.80 -7.36
C GLU A 57 7.78 5.61 -6.57
N ALA A 58 8.31 4.38 -6.52
CA ALA A 58 9.55 4.05 -5.84
C ALA A 58 10.76 4.76 -6.46
N ARG A 59 10.80 4.91 -7.79
CA ARG A 59 11.87 5.65 -8.50
C ARG A 59 11.93 7.12 -8.12
N TYR A 60 10.78 7.73 -7.79
CA TYR A 60 10.71 9.16 -7.52
C TYR A 60 10.80 9.52 -6.04
N LYS A 61 10.31 8.67 -5.13
CA LYS A 61 10.07 9.11 -3.73
C LYS A 61 10.34 8.10 -2.62
N HIS A 62 10.26 6.78 -2.86
CA HIS A 62 10.18 5.82 -1.74
C HIS A 62 11.28 4.76 -1.67
N GLY A 63 12.04 4.53 -2.75
CA GLY A 63 13.12 3.54 -2.78
C GLY A 63 12.61 2.11 -2.72
N ASP A 64 12.02 1.72 -1.58
CA ASP A 64 11.49 0.38 -1.30
C ASP A 64 9.99 0.44 -0.92
N VAL A 65 9.22 -0.48 -1.50
CA VAL A 65 7.82 -0.72 -1.13
C VAL A 65 7.66 -2.18 -0.77
N THR A 66 7.17 -2.46 0.43
CA THR A 66 6.87 -3.81 0.89
C THR A 66 5.38 -4.01 1.03
N MET A 67 4.93 -5.24 0.85
CA MET A 67 3.54 -5.64 0.98
C MET A 67 3.41 -6.68 2.09
N HIS A 68 2.35 -6.60 2.89
CA HIS A 68 2.01 -7.65 3.85
C HIS A 68 0.47 -7.76 3.97
N TYR A 69 -0.02 -8.91 4.43
CA TYR A 69 -1.43 -9.13 4.70
C TYR A 69 -1.72 -8.96 6.20
N GLU A 70 -2.95 -8.60 6.55
CA GLU A 70 -3.36 -8.48 7.95
C GLU A 70 -3.11 -9.78 8.74
N GLY A 71 -2.46 -9.64 9.89
CA GLY A 71 -2.04 -10.76 10.75
C GLY A 71 -0.94 -11.64 10.15
N GLY A 72 -0.33 -11.22 9.03
CA GLY A 72 0.72 -11.95 8.32
C GLY A 72 2.09 -11.64 8.91
N GLU A 73 2.87 -12.69 9.16
CA GLU A 73 4.26 -12.54 9.61
C GLU A 73 5.22 -12.29 8.44
N ARG A 74 4.76 -12.48 7.21
CA ARG A 74 5.58 -12.36 6.01
C ARG A 74 5.37 -11.03 5.30
N GLU A 75 6.47 -10.30 5.15
CA GLU A 75 6.59 -9.20 4.20
C GLU A 75 7.04 -9.73 2.82
N TYR A 76 6.54 -9.10 1.78
CA TYR A 76 6.82 -9.37 0.38
C TYR A 76 7.39 -8.11 -0.26
N ASP A 77 8.36 -8.24 -1.17
CA ASP A 77 8.78 -7.10 -1.98
C ASP A 77 7.68 -6.78 -3.01
N ALA A 78 7.06 -5.59 -2.88
CA ALA A 78 5.97 -5.18 -3.76
C ALA A 78 6.44 -4.76 -5.16
N LEU A 79 7.76 -4.62 -5.36
CA LEU A 79 8.40 -4.35 -6.64
C LEU A 79 8.81 -5.65 -7.37
N SER A 80 8.82 -6.77 -6.65
CA SER A 80 9.09 -8.12 -7.17
C SER A 80 7.82 -8.78 -7.68
N ALA A 81 7.81 -9.09 -8.99
CA ALA A 81 6.70 -9.82 -9.60
C ALA A 81 6.49 -11.20 -8.98
N THR A 82 7.58 -11.89 -8.68
CA THR A 82 7.53 -13.22 -8.07
C THR A 82 6.88 -13.15 -6.70
N ASP A 83 7.29 -12.23 -5.84
CA ASP A 83 6.78 -12.15 -4.48
C ASP A 83 5.34 -11.68 -4.43
N LEU A 84 4.98 -10.69 -5.25
CA LEU A 84 3.64 -10.12 -5.26
C LEU A 84 2.60 -11.12 -5.82
N ILE A 85 2.96 -11.86 -6.87
CA ILE A 85 2.10 -12.90 -7.46
C ILE A 85 2.04 -14.15 -6.58
N SER A 86 3.14 -14.50 -5.91
CA SER A 86 3.17 -15.63 -4.97
C SER A 86 2.54 -15.28 -3.62
N SER A 87 2.16 -14.02 -3.42
CA SER A 87 1.46 -13.58 -2.24
C SER A 87 0.04 -14.13 -2.27
N VAL A 88 -0.29 -14.92 -1.25
CA VAL A 88 -1.62 -15.50 -1.10
C VAL A 88 -2.24 -14.83 0.11
N ALA A 89 -3.44 -14.29 -0.09
CA ALA A 89 -4.20 -13.67 0.98
C ALA A 89 -4.57 -14.67 2.10
N GLU A 90 -4.58 -15.98 1.83
CA GLU A 90 -4.93 -17.05 2.78
C GLU A 90 -6.22 -16.78 3.57
N GLY A 91 -7.22 -16.19 2.92
CA GLY A 91 -8.47 -15.79 3.56
C GLY A 91 -8.44 -14.46 4.32
N ARG A 92 -7.34 -13.71 4.26
CA ARG A 92 -7.16 -12.36 4.82
C ARG A 92 -7.37 -11.32 3.72
N PRO A 93 -8.52 -10.65 3.68
CA PRO A 93 -8.87 -9.77 2.59
C PRO A 93 -8.19 -8.39 2.68
N THR A 94 -7.32 -8.17 3.67
CA THR A 94 -6.70 -6.88 3.94
C THR A 94 -5.21 -6.96 3.62
N MET A 95 -4.77 -6.12 2.69
CA MET A 95 -3.38 -5.96 2.28
C MET A 95 -2.89 -4.56 2.68
N TYR A 96 -1.66 -4.46 3.12
CA TYR A 96 -0.98 -3.21 3.42
C TYR A 96 0.22 -3.05 2.50
N LEU A 97 0.33 -1.88 1.87
CA LEU A 97 1.54 -1.46 1.17
C LEU A 97 2.28 -0.48 2.06
N ARG A 98 3.46 -0.89 2.52
CA ARG A 98 4.38 -0.12 3.34
C ARG A 98 5.39 0.59 2.46
N PHE A 99 5.36 1.91 2.49
CA PHE A 99 6.33 2.77 1.82
C PHE A 99 7.44 3.08 2.82
N LYS A 100 8.65 2.55 2.56
CA LYS A 100 9.75 2.57 3.54
C LYS A 100 10.47 3.92 3.64
N SER A 101 10.15 4.90 2.79
CA SER A 101 10.62 6.27 3.00
C SER A 101 9.73 7.03 3.95
N GLU A 102 10.26 8.15 4.45
CA GLU A 102 9.51 9.06 5.31
C GLU A 102 8.39 9.79 4.53
N ALA A 103 8.41 9.77 3.20
CA ALA A 103 7.39 10.41 2.36
C ALA A 103 6.13 9.54 2.25
N ALA A 104 4.97 10.20 2.15
CA ALA A 104 3.71 9.53 1.83
C ALA A 104 3.64 9.25 0.30
N PRO A 105 3.06 8.12 -0.13
CA PRO A 105 2.79 7.89 -1.54
C PRO A 105 1.83 8.95 -2.07
N SER A 106 1.94 9.26 -3.36
CA SER A 106 0.98 10.15 -4.01
C SER A 106 -0.43 9.55 -4.02
N GLU A 107 -1.46 10.41 -3.89
CA GLU A 107 -2.87 10.00 -4.00
C GLU A 107 -3.17 9.31 -5.32
N VAL A 108 -2.51 9.76 -6.40
CA VAL A 108 -2.64 9.18 -7.74
C VAL A 108 -2.20 7.71 -7.75
N VAL A 109 -1.14 7.36 -7.01
CA VAL A 109 -0.69 5.97 -6.89
C VAL A 109 -1.72 5.13 -6.16
N VAL A 110 -2.23 5.61 -5.02
CA VAL A 110 -3.25 4.89 -4.26
C VAL A 110 -4.51 4.68 -5.10
N ALA A 111 -5.00 5.71 -5.79
CA ALA A 111 -6.15 5.64 -6.67
C ALA A 111 -5.92 4.71 -7.88
N SER A 112 -4.70 4.68 -8.43
CA SER A 112 -4.34 3.79 -9.54
C SER A 112 -4.34 2.33 -9.10
N ILE A 113 -3.85 2.03 -7.90
CA ILE A 113 -3.91 0.69 -7.32
C ILE A 113 -5.37 0.28 -7.07
N ASP A 114 -6.19 1.17 -6.50
CA ASP A 114 -7.63 0.93 -6.32
C ASP A 114 -8.31 0.64 -7.66
N SER A 115 -7.97 1.37 -8.72
CA SER A 115 -8.50 1.14 -10.07
C SER A 115 -8.12 -0.25 -10.61
N VAL A 116 -6.86 -0.66 -10.44
CA VAL A 116 -6.42 -2.02 -10.82
C VAL A 116 -7.21 -3.08 -10.07
N LEU A 117 -7.29 -2.99 -8.74
CA LEU A 117 -8.00 -3.96 -7.92
C LEU A 117 -9.49 -4.03 -8.28
N ASN A 118 -10.14 -2.90 -8.55
CA ASN A 118 -11.55 -2.83 -8.95
C ASN A 118 -11.80 -3.44 -10.33
N ASN A 119 -11.00 -3.05 -11.34
CA ASN A 119 -11.16 -3.53 -12.73
C ASN A 119 -10.97 -5.04 -12.85
N GLU A 120 -10.18 -5.60 -11.93
CA GLU A 120 -9.85 -7.02 -11.88
C GLU A 120 -10.83 -7.81 -11.00
N LYS A 121 -11.85 -7.14 -10.43
CA LYS A 121 -12.81 -7.71 -9.48
C LYS A 121 -12.12 -8.38 -8.29
N LEU A 122 -10.92 -7.91 -7.96
CA LEU A 122 -10.18 -8.34 -6.77
C LEU A 122 -10.67 -7.63 -5.52
N ILE A 123 -11.45 -6.55 -5.63
CA ILE A 123 -12.12 -5.97 -4.49
C ILE A 123 -13.40 -6.75 -4.22
N LYS A 124 -13.45 -7.43 -3.07
CA LYS A 124 -14.73 -7.81 -2.45
C LYS A 124 -15.04 -6.74 -1.43
N TYR A 125 -15.82 -5.71 -1.76
CA TYR A 125 -16.39 -4.90 -0.71
C TYR A 125 -17.84 -4.48 -0.88
N ASN A 126 -18.61 -4.76 0.17
CA ASN A 126 -19.98 -4.35 0.44
C ASN A 126 -20.11 -3.77 1.89
N GLY A 127 -19.02 -3.26 2.51
CA GLY A 127 -19.01 -2.90 3.95
C GLY A 127 -18.20 -1.63 4.33
N THR A 128 -17.75 -1.54 5.59
CA THR A 128 -16.92 -0.47 6.18
C THR A 128 -15.54 -0.98 6.61
N LEU A 129 -14.44 -0.46 6.01
CA LEU A 129 -13.06 -1.00 6.14
C LEU A 129 -12.75 -1.44 7.58
N PRO A 130 -12.15 -2.62 7.81
CA PRO A 130 -11.78 -3.03 9.16
C PRO A 130 -10.80 -2.01 9.72
N SER A 131 -11.06 -1.59 10.96
CA SER A 131 -10.21 -0.65 11.67
C SER A 131 -8.75 -1.10 11.59
N PRO A 132 -7.81 -0.18 11.30
CA PRO A 132 -6.39 -0.44 11.41
C PRO A 132 -6.09 -1.17 12.72
N LYS A 133 -5.42 -2.31 12.65
CA LYS A 133 -4.81 -2.90 13.83
C LYS A 133 -3.40 -2.35 13.91
N ASP A 134 -3.04 -1.85 15.08
CA ASP A 134 -1.64 -1.55 15.39
C ASP A 134 -0.85 -2.87 15.28
N PHE A 135 0.26 -2.83 14.55
CA PHE A 135 1.18 -3.96 14.35
C PHE A 135 2.46 -3.74 15.15
#